data_AF-A0A1H9P6L8-F1
#
_entry.id   AF-A0A1H9P6L8-F1
#
_cell.length_a   1.000
_cell.length_b   1.000
_cell.length_c   1.000
_cell.angle_alpha   90.00
_cell.angle_beta   90.00
_cell.angle_gamma   90.00
#
_symmetry.space_group_name_H-M   'P 1'
#
loop_
_entity.id
_entity.type
_entity.pdbx_description
1 polymer ?
#
loop_
_entity_poly.entity_id
_entity_poly.type
_entity_poly.pdbx_seq_one_letter_code
_entity_poly.pdbx_strand_id
1 'polypeptide(L)'
;MKGKVLKLLRQNDNTFLSGEKISNELNCSRTAVWKHIKALRNEGYDIIAVQNKGYQLTKSAYLLSEHDIYSRIKKNDLFENVVYHNSVTSTQTVAQQLANEGVGEGTVVVADEQTGGKGRLGRVWDSEKGAGVWMSLILKPQIDFRKAPQLTLLTAVAVTRAIESVSGLPLSIKWPNDLLVNGKKLCGILTEMQADPDRVQSVIIGIGLNVNHGGFPDDLSEIATSMNIEAGKPFNRAEVIAAILNEFSWLYRTYLSQGFSLIKPLWEAHAVSIGKKIVARSTAGTTEGYALGIDDEGVLLLQDNQGETHRIYSADIEFK
;
A
#
# COMPACT_ATOMS: atom_id res chain seq x y z
N MET A 1 17.58 1.61 14.33
CA MET A 1 18.05 0.48 15.18
C MET A 1 16.91 -0.33 15.81
N LYS A 2 15.91 0.29 16.46
CA LYS A 2 14.74 -0.41 17.05
C LYS A 2 14.08 -1.43 16.10
N GLY A 3 13.85 -1.05 14.84
CA GLY A 3 13.27 -1.94 13.83
C GLY A 3 14.11 -3.18 13.55
N LYS A 4 15.45 -3.08 13.56
CA LYS A 4 16.35 -4.22 13.38
C LYS A 4 16.30 -5.16 14.59
N VAL A 5 16.30 -4.62 15.81
CA VAL A 5 16.12 -5.43 17.05
C VAL A 5 14.78 -6.17 17.00
N LEU A 6 13.69 -5.45 16.68
CA LEU A 6 12.36 -6.04 16.61
C LEU A 6 12.27 -7.11 15.52
N LYS A 7 12.91 -6.90 14.36
CA LYS A 7 13.00 -7.89 13.27
C LYS A 7 13.67 -9.18 13.73
N LEU A 8 14.78 -9.09 14.46
CA LEU A 8 15.46 -10.27 15.01
C LEU A 8 14.57 -11.04 15.98
N LEU A 9 13.89 -10.33 16.89
CA LEU A 9 12.95 -10.95 17.83
C LEU A 9 11.81 -11.68 17.10
N ARG A 10 11.22 -11.08 16.06
CA ARG A 10 10.17 -11.71 15.23
C ARG A 10 10.68 -12.91 14.44
N GLN A 11 11.90 -12.86 13.93
CA GLN A 11 12.48 -13.99 13.19
C GLN A 11 12.79 -15.21 14.06
N ASN A 12 12.88 -15.02 15.37
CA ASN A 12 13.13 -16.08 16.35
C ASN A 12 11.86 -16.35 17.17
N ASP A 13 10.69 -16.26 16.53
CA ASP A 13 9.36 -16.42 17.11
C ASP A 13 9.31 -17.57 18.13
N ASN A 14 8.71 -17.29 19.28
CA ASN A 14 8.55 -18.21 20.40
C ASN A 14 9.86 -18.73 21.06
N THR A 15 11.02 -18.18 20.70
CA THR A 15 12.32 -18.50 21.33
C THR A 15 13.00 -17.28 21.92
N PHE A 16 13.88 -17.51 22.89
CA PHE A 16 14.67 -16.43 23.49
C PHE A 16 15.92 -16.14 22.66
N LEU A 17 16.17 -14.86 22.41
CA LEU A 17 17.42 -14.37 21.85
C LEU A 17 18.28 -13.73 22.93
N SER A 18 19.51 -14.23 23.12
CA SER A 18 20.45 -13.64 24.05
C SER A 18 20.82 -12.21 23.61
N GLY A 19 21.04 -11.32 24.58
CA GLY A 19 21.51 -9.95 24.29
C GLY A 19 22.86 -9.94 23.58
N GLU A 20 23.67 -10.98 23.76
CA GLU A 20 24.91 -11.22 23.01
C GLU A 20 24.66 -11.50 21.53
N LYS A 21 23.74 -12.41 21.21
CA LYS A 21 23.41 -12.74 19.81
C LYS A 21 22.89 -11.50 19.08
N ILE A 22 21.98 -10.75 19.69
CA ILE A 22 21.45 -9.49 19.12
C ILE A 22 22.58 -8.45 18.94
N SER A 23 23.48 -8.33 19.94
CA SER A 23 24.64 -7.43 19.91
C SER A 23 25.58 -7.74 18.75
N ASN A 24 25.90 -9.02 18.55
CA ASN A 24 26.76 -9.50 17.46
C ASN A 24 26.10 -9.31 16.09
N GLU A 25 24.84 -9.71 15.93
CA GLU A 25 24.12 -9.59 14.66
C GLU A 25 23.91 -8.13 14.21
N LEU A 26 23.75 -7.21 15.17
CA LEU A 26 23.54 -5.79 14.88
C LEU A 26 24.80 -4.92 14.98
N ASN A 27 25.95 -5.53 15.26
CA ASN A 27 27.23 -4.86 15.47
C ASN A 27 27.11 -3.65 16.43
N CYS A 28 26.51 -3.88 17.61
CA CYS A 28 26.30 -2.86 18.64
C CYS A 28 26.55 -3.43 20.04
N SER A 29 26.69 -2.59 21.07
CA SER A 29 26.94 -3.08 22.44
C SER A 29 25.70 -3.72 23.08
N ARG A 30 25.89 -4.69 23.99
CA ARG A 30 24.78 -5.25 24.79
C ARG A 30 23.98 -4.19 25.55
N THR A 31 24.65 -3.12 26.00
CA THR A 31 24.00 -1.98 26.64
C THR A 31 23.10 -1.21 25.67
N ALA A 32 23.49 -1.06 24.41
CA ALA A 32 22.63 -0.49 23.37
C ALA A 32 21.40 -1.37 23.10
N VAL A 33 21.59 -2.69 23.02
CA VAL A 33 20.47 -3.65 22.91
C VAL A 33 19.48 -3.46 24.06
N TRP A 34 19.95 -3.45 25.31
CA TRP A 34 19.10 -3.24 26.48
C TRP A 34 18.32 -1.91 26.42
N LYS A 35 18.97 -0.81 26.02
CA LYS A 35 18.30 0.50 25.84
C LYS A 35 17.18 0.42 24.80
N HIS A 36 17.41 -0.25 23.66
CA HIS A 36 16.39 -0.41 22.62
C HIS A 36 15.24 -1.31 23.06
N ILE A 37 15.51 -2.41 23.77
CA ILE A 37 14.45 -3.27 24.35
C ILE A 37 13.61 -2.48 25.35
N LYS A 38 14.25 -1.68 26.24
CA LYS A 38 13.54 -0.84 27.20
C LYS A 38 12.65 0.19 26.49
N ALA A 39 13.13 0.82 25.42
CA ALA A 39 12.33 1.76 24.63
C ALA A 39 11.13 1.07 23.96
N LEU A 40 11.33 -0.11 23.35
CA LEU A 40 10.23 -0.90 22.78
C LEU A 40 9.18 -1.27 23.85
N ARG A 41 9.59 -1.70 25.05
CA ARG A 41 8.63 -1.95 26.14
C ARG A 41 7.82 -0.72 26.52
N ASN A 42 8.47 0.44 26.63
CA ASN A 42 7.79 1.70 26.94
C ASN A 42 6.80 2.13 25.84
N GLU A 43 7.04 1.72 24.60
CA GLU A 43 6.16 1.97 23.46
C GLU A 43 5.00 0.96 23.38
N GLY A 44 4.96 -0.06 24.26
CA GLY A 44 3.86 -1.01 24.38
C GLY A 44 4.13 -2.40 23.81
N TYR A 45 5.36 -2.70 23.40
CA TYR A 45 5.72 -4.06 22.94
C TYR A 45 5.88 -5.01 24.13
N ASP A 46 5.18 -6.13 24.07
CA ASP A 46 5.29 -7.19 25.07
C ASP A 46 6.55 -8.03 24.79
N ILE A 47 7.65 -7.63 25.43
CA ILE A 47 8.94 -8.31 25.35
C ILE A 47 9.27 -8.83 26.73
N ILE A 48 9.35 -10.14 26.92
CA ILE A 48 9.81 -10.74 28.17
C ILE A 48 11.34 -10.86 28.18
N ALA A 49 11.95 -10.76 29.36
CA ALA A 49 13.38 -11.01 29.55
C ALA A 49 13.57 -12.06 30.63
N VAL A 50 14.34 -13.10 30.33
CA VAL A 50 14.67 -14.17 31.27
C VAL A 50 16.18 -14.26 31.43
N GLN A 51 16.63 -14.29 32.69
CA GLN A 51 18.05 -14.41 33.03
C GLN A 51 18.62 -15.68 32.37
N ASN A 52 19.83 -15.56 31.80
CA ASN A 52 20.53 -16.62 31.05
C ASN A 52 19.83 -17.15 29.78
N LYS A 53 18.67 -16.60 29.38
CA LYS A 53 18.01 -16.92 28.10
C LYS A 53 18.00 -15.74 27.13
N GLY A 54 17.69 -14.54 27.63
CA GLY A 54 17.64 -13.32 26.82
C GLY A 54 16.23 -12.76 26.68
N TYR A 55 15.89 -12.27 25.49
CA TYR A 55 14.66 -11.54 25.19
C TYR A 55 13.76 -12.32 24.23
N GLN A 56 12.45 -12.21 24.41
CA GLN A 56 11.46 -12.81 23.52
C GLN A 56 10.28 -11.84 23.35
N LEU A 57 9.82 -11.63 22.12
CA LEU A 57 8.57 -10.94 21.82
C LEU A 57 7.41 -11.93 21.98
N THR A 58 6.46 -11.67 22.89
CA THR A 58 5.37 -12.59 23.23
C THR A 58 4.05 -12.23 22.57
N LYS A 59 3.78 -10.94 22.38
CA LYS A 59 2.63 -10.47 21.61
C LYS A 59 3.01 -9.29 20.75
N SER A 60 2.45 -9.28 19.55
CA SER A 60 2.50 -8.11 18.71
C SER A 60 1.42 -7.14 19.15
N ALA A 61 1.82 -5.94 19.58
CA ALA A 61 0.87 -4.88 19.83
C ALA A 61 0.23 -4.41 18.50
N TYR A 62 -1.00 -3.91 18.55
CA TYR A 62 -1.68 -3.23 17.44
C TYR A 62 -1.16 -1.79 17.27
N LEU A 63 0.16 -1.62 17.39
CA LEU A 63 0.83 -0.34 17.23
C LEU A 63 1.11 -0.10 15.75
N LEU A 64 1.09 1.17 15.36
CA LEU A 64 1.59 1.61 14.07
C LEU A 64 2.82 2.49 14.31
N SER A 65 3.96 2.07 13.77
CA SER A 65 5.21 2.83 13.86
C SER A 65 6.17 2.41 12.76
N GLU A 66 7.16 3.26 12.48
CA GLU A 66 8.26 2.95 11.56
C GLU A 66 8.89 1.57 11.85
N HIS A 67 9.24 1.31 13.11
CA HIS A 67 9.98 0.12 13.47
C HIS A 67 9.10 -1.14 13.48
N ASP A 68 7.79 -1.02 13.73
CA ASP A 68 6.88 -2.16 13.59
C ASP A 68 6.77 -2.59 12.13
N ILE A 69 6.50 -1.63 11.24
CA ILE A 69 6.40 -1.86 9.80
C ILE A 69 7.71 -2.46 9.29
N TYR A 70 8.84 -1.79 9.54
CA TYR A 70 10.16 -2.24 9.11
C TYR A 70 10.47 -3.68 9.56
N SER A 71 10.11 -4.03 10.80
CA SER A 71 10.40 -5.36 11.34
C SER A 71 9.66 -6.51 10.64
N ARG A 72 8.58 -6.20 9.92
CA ARG A 72 7.71 -7.16 9.23
C ARG A 72 7.96 -7.24 7.73
N ILE A 73 8.63 -6.24 7.15
CA ILE A 73 9.03 -6.27 5.74
C ILE A 73 10.06 -7.39 5.55
N LYS A 74 9.76 -8.32 4.62
CA LYS A 74 10.69 -9.39 4.23
C LYS A 74 11.94 -8.76 3.63
N LYS A 75 13.08 -9.44 3.75
CA LYS A 75 14.34 -8.93 3.21
C LYS A 75 14.19 -8.63 1.71
N ASN A 76 14.30 -7.35 1.35
CA ASN A 76 14.32 -6.80 0.01
C ASN A 76 15.15 -5.51 0.05
N ASP A 77 15.57 -5.05 -1.11
CA ASP A 77 16.42 -3.86 -1.34
C ASP A 77 15.62 -2.64 -1.82
N LEU A 78 14.28 -2.68 -1.76
CA LEU A 78 13.43 -1.55 -2.14
C LEU A 78 13.00 -0.77 -0.89
N PHE A 79 12.25 -1.41 0.01
CA PHE A 79 11.60 -0.76 1.14
C PHE A 79 12.46 -0.79 2.40
N GLU A 80 13.56 -0.03 2.39
CA GLU A 80 14.49 0.06 3.52
C GLU A 80 14.25 1.26 4.44
N ASN A 81 13.55 2.28 3.93
CA ASN A 81 13.30 3.54 4.64
C ASN A 81 11.79 3.74 4.86
N VAL A 82 11.36 3.74 6.12
CA VAL A 82 9.96 3.99 6.50
C VAL A 82 9.93 5.26 7.35
N VAL A 83 9.15 6.24 6.92
CA VAL A 83 8.94 7.50 7.63
C VAL A 83 7.51 7.47 8.17
N TYR A 84 7.37 7.51 9.49
CA TYR A 84 6.07 7.47 10.16
C TYR A 84 5.76 8.80 10.84
N HIS A 85 4.52 9.26 10.70
CA HIS A 85 3.98 10.44 11.37
C HIS A 85 2.70 10.10 12.13
N ASN A 86 2.47 10.76 13.27
CA ASN A 86 1.20 10.63 13.99
C ASN A 86 0.04 11.32 13.26
N SER A 87 0.28 12.50 12.68
CA SER A 87 -0.71 13.25 11.91
C SER A 87 -0.01 14.17 10.93
N VAL A 88 -0.52 14.27 9.71
CA VAL A 88 -0.02 15.13 8.63
C VAL A 88 -1.20 15.67 7.83
N THR A 89 -1.01 16.68 6.98
CA THR A 89 -2.04 17.08 6.02
C THR A 89 -2.28 15.97 4.99
N SER A 90 -1.22 15.48 4.35
CA SER A 90 -1.28 14.33 3.47
C SER A 90 0.08 13.64 3.36
N THR A 91 0.09 12.32 3.44
CA THR A 91 1.26 11.47 3.15
C THR A 91 1.80 11.71 1.74
N GLN A 92 0.92 12.02 0.78
CA GLN A 92 1.28 12.36 -0.59
C GLN A 92 2.13 13.65 -0.64
N THR A 93 1.75 14.68 0.11
CA THR A 93 2.50 15.94 0.16
C THR A 93 3.84 15.78 0.88
N VAL A 94 3.89 15.01 1.96
CA VAL A 94 5.16 14.68 2.63
C VAL A 94 6.09 13.90 1.69
N ALA A 95 5.54 12.92 0.96
CA ALA A 95 6.31 12.15 -0.01
C ALA A 95 6.86 13.00 -1.16
N GLN A 96 6.08 13.96 -1.66
CA GLN A 96 6.54 14.94 -2.66
C GLN A 96 7.70 15.79 -2.15
N GLN A 97 7.60 16.27 -0.90
CA GLN A 97 8.67 17.04 -0.28
C GLN A 97 9.95 16.21 -0.15
N LEU A 98 9.87 14.99 0.40
CA LEU A 98 11.03 14.12 0.57
C LEU A 98 11.66 13.72 -0.78
N ALA A 99 10.85 13.52 -1.82
CA ALA A 99 11.33 13.26 -3.17
C ALA A 99 12.15 14.44 -3.72
N ASN A 100 11.67 15.68 -3.51
CA ASN A 100 12.39 16.91 -3.90
C ASN A 100 13.69 17.11 -3.09
N GLU A 101 13.71 16.67 -1.84
CA GLU A 101 14.90 16.65 -0.98
C GLU A 101 15.91 15.54 -1.36
N GLY A 102 15.58 14.71 -2.35
CA GLY A 102 16.49 13.71 -2.91
C GLY A 102 16.50 12.38 -2.17
N VAL A 103 15.48 12.07 -1.36
CA VAL A 103 15.39 10.78 -0.64
C VAL A 103 15.49 9.59 -1.60
N GLY A 104 16.05 8.47 -1.13
CA GLY A 104 16.21 7.25 -1.93
C GLY A 104 14.87 6.64 -2.40
N GLU A 105 14.91 5.94 -3.52
CA GLU A 105 13.80 5.10 -4.00
C GLU A 105 13.40 4.07 -2.93
N GLY A 106 12.11 3.74 -2.88
CA GLY A 106 11.54 2.80 -1.93
C GLY A 106 11.37 3.39 -0.52
N THR A 107 11.45 4.71 -0.39
CA THR A 107 10.99 5.39 0.84
C THR A 107 9.47 5.29 0.94
N VAL A 108 8.99 4.86 2.10
CA VAL A 108 7.57 4.73 2.43
C VAL A 108 7.21 5.78 3.47
N VAL A 109 6.26 6.65 3.15
CA VAL A 109 5.68 7.59 4.11
C VAL A 109 4.37 7.00 4.63
N VAL A 110 4.19 6.94 5.95
CA VAL A 110 2.98 6.44 6.60
C VAL A 110 2.52 7.46 7.63
N ALA A 111 1.20 7.65 7.73
CA ALA A 111 0.61 8.43 8.81
C ALA A 111 -0.50 7.66 9.53
N ASP A 112 -0.67 7.92 10.83
CA ASP A 112 -1.81 7.40 11.58
C ASP A 112 -3.11 8.15 11.26
N GLU A 113 -3.01 9.42 10.89
CA GLU A 113 -4.10 10.33 10.52
C GLU A 113 -3.68 11.26 9.37
N GLN A 114 -4.61 11.60 8.47
CA GLN A 114 -4.45 12.73 7.55
C GLN A 114 -5.56 13.76 7.73
N THR A 115 -5.21 15.03 7.92
CA THR A 115 -6.18 16.13 8.08
C THR A 115 -6.64 16.74 6.75
N GLY A 116 -6.00 16.38 5.65
CA GLY A 116 -6.29 16.83 4.29
C GLY A 116 -5.97 15.75 3.26
N GLY A 117 -6.42 14.52 3.53
CA GLY A 117 -6.23 13.36 2.65
C GLY A 117 -6.76 13.65 1.23
N LYS A 118 -6.00 13.21 0.22
CA LYS A 118 -6.27 13.54 -1.20
C LYS A 118 -6.66 12.29 -1.98
N GLY A 119 -7.74 12.40 -2.73
CA GLY A 119 -8.12 11.49 -3.81
C GLY A 119 -7.90 12.12 -5.19
N ARG A 120 -8.29 11.38 -6.24
CA ARG A 120 -8.26 11.90 -7.62
C ARG A 120 -9.17 13.12 -7.79
N LEU A 121 -8.83 13.98 -8.75
CA LEU A 121 -9.62 15.15 -9.14
C LEU A 121 -9.94 16.10 -7.98
N GLY A 122 -9.07 16.18 -6.96
CA GLY A 122 -9.24 17.05 -5.81
C GLY A 122 -10.28 16.58 -4.78
N ARG A 123 -10.82 15.36 -4.91
CA ARG A 123 -11.71 14.77 -3.89
C ARG A 123 -10.95 14.58 -2.58
N VAL A 124 -11.65 14.69 -1.47
CA VAL A 124 -11.08 14.42 -0.13
C VAL A 124 -11.12 12.92 0.14
N TRP A 125 -10.07 12.40 0.77
CA TRP A 125 -10.03 11.05 1.30
C TRP A 125 -10.07 11.10 2.84
N ASP A 126 -11.15 10.62 3.43
CA ASP A 126 -11.29 10.56 4.88
C ASP A 126 -10.25 9.60 5.48
N SER A 127 -9.49 10.09 6.45
CA SER A 127 -8.28 9.44 6.96
C SER A 127 -8.24 9.43 8.48
N GLU A 128 -9.28 8.85 9.09
CA GLU A 128 -9.45 8.78 10.53
C GLU A 128 -8.25 8.14 11.23
N LYS A 129 -7.86 8.75 12.36
CA LYS A 129 -6.79 8.26 13.22
C LYS A 129 -7.06 6.83 13.67
N GLY A 130 -6.07 5.95 13.54
CA GLY A 130 -6.18 4.58 14.04
C GLY A 130 -6.99 3.62 13.15
N ALA A 131 -7.74 4.15 12.19
CA ALA A 131 -8.76 3.38 11.47
C ALA A 131 -8.26 2.78 10.15
N GLY A 132 -7.36 3.45 9.43
CA GLY A 132 -6.89 2.96 8.13
C GLY A 132 -5.38 2.94 7.98
N VAL A 133 -4.96 2.55 6.77
CA VAL A 133 -3.58 2.65 6.29
C VAL A 133 -3.52 3.79 5.30
N TRP A 134 -2.78 4.82 5.68
CA TRP A 134 -2.53 6.00 4.87
C TRP A 134 -1.04 6.01 4.54
N MET A 135 -0.68 5.64 3.31
CA MET A 135 0.73 5.58 2.92
C MET A 135 1.00 6.08 1.52
N SER A 136 2.19 6.62 1.31
CA SER A 136 2.71 6.98 -0.01
C SER A 136 4.07 6.34 -0.25
N LEU A 137 4.23 5.72 -1.42
CA LEU A 137 5.48 5.10 -1.87
C LEU A 137 6.21 6.07 -2.79
N ILE A 138 7.51 6.27 -2.58
CA ILE A 138 8.36 7.07 -3.48
C ILE A 138 9.20 6.12 -4.34
N LEU A 139 8.98 6.14 -5.65
CA LEU A 139 9.70 5.32 -6.62
C LEU A 139 10.50 6.20 -7.58
N LYS A 140 11.58 5.66 -8.15
CA LYS A 140 12.41 6.36 -9.16
C LYS A 140 12.70 5.44 -10.37
N PRO A 141 11.65 4.87 -10.99
CA PRO A 141 11.83 3.92 -12.08
C PRO A 141 12.48 4.58 -13.29
N GLN A 142 13.39 3.86 -13.95
CA GLN A 142 13.91 4.23 -15.27
C GLN A 142 12.94 3.76 -16.37
N ILE A 143 11.74 4.35 -16.41
CA ILE A 143 10.69 4.04 -17.39
C ILE A 143 10.25 5.30 -18.14
N ASP A 144 9.67 5.11 -19.32
CA ASP A 144 8.97 6.18 -20.04
C ASP A 144 7.77 6.69 -19.23
N PHE A 145 7.57 8.01 -19.20
CA PHE A 145 6.49 8.64 -18.45
C PHE A 145 5.10 8.14 -18.86
N ARG A 146 4.93 7.72 -20.13
CA ARG A 146 3.68 7.14 -20.65
C ARG A 146 3.32 5.81 -19.98
N LYS A 147 4.30 5.13 -19.38
CA LYS A 147 4.12 3.87 -18.64
C LYS A 147 3.82 4.07 -17.16
N ALA A 148 3.90 5.30 -16.62
CA ALA A 148 3.59 5.58 -15.22
C ALA A 148 2.19 5.08 -14.77
N PRO A 149 1.12 5.15 -15.59
CA PRO A 149 -0.20 4.59 -15.23
C PRO A 149 -0.18 3.08 -14.94
N GLN A 150 0.76 2.32 -15.51
CA GLN A 150 0.90 0.88 -15.26
C GLN A 150 1.29 0.61 -13.80
N LEU A 151 1.96 1.55 -13.12
CA LEU A 151 2.29 1.42 -11.71
C LEU A 151 1.04 1.51 -10.83
N THR A 152 -0.01 2.24 -11.23
CA THR A 152 -1.31 2.22 -10.54
C THR A 152 -1.92 0.81 -10.58
N LEU A 153 -1.91 0.19 -11.77
CA LEU A 153 -2.47 -1.15 -11.98
C LEU A 153 -1.65 -2.21 -11.24
N LEU A 154 -0.32 -2.11 -11.26
CA LEU A 154 0.59 -2.94 -10.47
C LEU A 154 0.30 -2.81 -8.98
N THR A 155 0.11 -1.59 -8.50
CA THR A 155 -0.24 -1.32 -7.10
C THR A 155 -1.56 -1.98 -6.73
N ALA A 156 -2.57 -1.90 -7.60
CA ALA A 156 -3.85 -2.55 -7.37
C ALA A 156 -3.67 -4.07 -7.21
N VAL A 157 -2.89 -4.72 -8.08
CA VAL A 157 -2.57 -6.16 -7.95
C VAL A 157 -1.84 -6.45 -6.63
N ALA A 158 -0.88 -5.61 -6.25
CA ALA A 158 -0.11 -5.78 -5.00
C ALA A 158 -1.01 -5.70 -3.77
N VAL A 159 -1.92 -4.71 -3.73
CA VAL A 159 -2.87 -4.53 -2.64
C VAL A 159 -3.85 -5.71 -2.61
N THR A 160 -4.45 -6.09 -3.74
CA THR A 160 -5.35 -7.25 -3.83
C THR A 160 -4.73 -8.50 -3.22
N ARG A 161 -3.56 -8.92 -3.72
CA ARG A 161 -2.88 -10.14 -3.26
C ARG A 161 -2.51 -10.09 -1.78
N ALA A 162 -2.07 -8.94 -1.30
CA ALA A 162 -1.70 -8.76 0.09
C ALA A 162 -2.92 -8.87 1.02
N ILE A 163 -4.03 -8.21 0.67
CA ILE A 163 -5.24 -8.25 1.50
C ILE A 163 -5.88 -9.64 1.47
N GLU A 164 -5.96 -10.28 0.31
CA GLU A 164 -6.41 -11.68 0.19
C GLU A 164 -5.56 -12.62 1.05
N SER A 165 -4.23 -12.48 1.02
CA SER A 165 -3.34 -13.31 1.83
C SER A 165 -3.50 -13.07 3.33
N VAL A 166 -3.74 -11.83 3.78
CA VAL A 166 -3.81 -11.48 5.21
C VAL A 166 -5.20 -11.77 5.79
N SER A 167 -6.26 -11.59 5.00
CA SER A 167 -7.63 -11.58 5.50
C SER A 167 -8.54 -12.66 4.90
N GLY A 168 -8.20 -13.19 3.72
CA GLY A 168 -9.08 -14.07 2.94
C GLY A 168 -10.23 -13.34 2.25
N LEU A 169 -10.31 -12.00 2.33
CA LEU A 169 -11.35 -11.22 1.68
C LEU A 169 -11.15 -11.20 0.16
N PRO A 170 -12.19 -11.49 -0.66
CA PRO A 170 -12.08 -11.49 -2.11
C PRO A 170 -12.10 -10.06 -2.64
N LEU A 171 -10.96 -9.59 -3.14
CA LEU A 171 -10.83 -8.22 -3.64
C LEU A 171 -11.08 -8.17 -5.14
N SER A 172 -11.66 -7.05 -5.55
CA SER A 172 -12.01 -6.76 -6.93
C SER A 172 -11.43 -5.41 -7.32
N ILE A 173 -10.88 -5.30 -8.53
CA ILE A 173 -10.30 -4.05 -9.03
C ILE A 173 -11.30 -3.35 -9.93
N LYS A 174 -11.70 -2.14 -9.54
CA LYS A 174 -12.45 -1.20 -10.37
C LYS A 174 -11.46 -0.23 -11.02
N TRP A 175 -11.31 -0.35 -12.34
CA TRP A 175 -10.41 0.51 -13.09
C TRP A 175 -10.74 2.00 -12.88
N PRO A 176 -9.72 2.89 -12.81
CA PRO A 176 -8.30 2.57 -12.88
C PRO A 176 -7.63 2.28 -11.53
N ASN A 177 -8.28 2.60 -10.41
CA ASN A 177 -7.54 2.87 -9.17
C ASN A 177 -8.28 2.53 -7.87
N ASP A 178 -9.45 1.91 -7.94
CA ASP A 178 -10.25 1.58 -6.76
C ASP A 178 -10.28 0.06 -6.53
N LEU A 179 -10.14 -0.37 -5.27
CA LEU A 179 -10.38 -1.76 -4.90
C LEU A 179 -11.66 -1.88 -4.08
N LEU A 180 -12.42 -2.93 -4.40
CA LEU A 180 -13.73 -3.20 -3.86
C LEU A 180 -13.74 -4.55 -3.13
N VAL A 181 -14.58 -4.65 -2.11
CA VAL A 181 -15.04 -5.92 -1.52
C VAL A 181 -16.55 -5.87 -1.52
N ASN A 182 -17.20 -6.92 -2.03
CA ASN A 182 -18.67 -6.99 -2.14
C ASN A 182 -19.30 -5.75 -2.82
N GLY A 183 -18.60 -5.17 -3.81
CA GLY A 183 -19.04 -3.98 -4.54
C GLY A 183 -18.80 -2.64 -3.84
N LYS A 184 -18.40 -2.65 -2.55
CA LYS A 184 -18.10 -1.45 -1.76
C LYS A 184 -16.62 -1.13 -1.77
N LYS A 185 -16.28 0.15 -1.78
CA LYS A 185 -14.90 0.64 -1.86
C LYS A 185 -14.15 0.40 -0.56
N LEU A 186 -13.03 -0.32 -0.68
CA LEU A 186 -12.11 -0.61 0.43
C LEU A 186 -10.84 0.25 0.33
N CYS A 187 -10.34 0.46 -0.89
CA CYS A 187 -9.06 1.13 -1.11
C CYS A 187 -9.14 2.06 -2.32
N GLY A 188 -8.42 3.19 -2.23
CA GLY A 188 -8.15 4.09 -3.35
C GLY A 188 -6.65 4.24 -3.55
N ILE A 189 -6.22 4.23 -4.81
CA ILE A 189 -4.84 4.47 -5.22
C ILE A 189 -4.77 5.81 -5.95
N LEU A 190 -3.76 6.60 -5.62
CA LEU A 190 -3.45 7.88 -6.27
C LEU A 190 -1.98 7.88 -6.70
N THR A 191 -1.73 7.91 -8.01
CA THR A 191 -0.38 7.98 -8.55
C THR A 191 -0.13 9.35 -9.15
N GLU A 192 0.90 10.02 -8.65
CA GLU A 192 1.37 11.30 -9.18
C GLU A 192 2.83 11.16 -9.61
N MET A 193 3.20 11.90 -10.64
CA MET A 193 4.52 11.83 -11.23
C MET A 193 5.18 13.19 -11.17
N GLN A 194 6.43 13.23 -10.74
CA GLN A 194 7.33 14.36 -10.95
C GLN A 194 8.23 13.98 -12.12
N ALA A 195 8.15 14.73 -13.22
CA ALA A 195 8.92 14.47 -14.43
C ALA A 195 9.57 15.75 -14.92
N ASP A 196 10.80 15.61 -15.39
CA ASP A 196 11.45 16.55 -16.31
C ASP A 196 11.00 16.20 -17.75
N PRO A 197 11.18 17.11 -18.74
CA PRO A 197 10.74 16.87 -20.12
C PRO A 197 11.21 15.52 -20.73
N ASP A 198 12.36 15.01 -20.31
CA ASP A 198 12.99 13.82 -20.89
C ASP A 198 12.95 12.57 -19.99
N ARG A 199 12.55 12.68 -18.71
CA ARG A 199 12.57 11.54 -17.77
C ARG A 199 11.63 11.70 -16.56
N VAL A 200 11.17 10.57 -16.05
CA VAL A 200 10.50 10.50 -14.74
C VAL A 200 11.55 10.71 -13.64
N GLN A 201 11.39 11.75 -12.83
CA GLN A 201 12.24 12.01 -11.67
C GLN A 201 11.80 11.17 -10.47
N SER A 202 10.50 11.13 -10.22
CA SER A 202 9.90 10.27 -9.21
C SER A 202 8.43 9.94 -9.55
N VAL A 203 7.98 8.79 -9.06
CA VAL A 203 6.56 8.42 -9.05
C VAL A 203 6.15 8.23 -7.59
N ILE A 204 5.09 8.92 -7.18
CA ILE A 204 4.57 8.87 -5.82
C ILE A 204 3.20 8.20 -5.86
N ILE A 205 3.11 7.05 -5.20
CA ILE A 205 1.90 6.22 -5.16
C ILE A 205 1.30 6.30 -3.76
N GLY A 206 0.24 7.08 -3.61
CA GLY A 206 -0.62 7.12 -2.45
C GLY A 206 -1.60 5.94 -2.42
N ILE A 207 -1.73 5.32 -1.26
CA ILE A 207 -2.62 4.19 -0.99
C ILE A 207 -3.41 4.55 0.27
N GLY A 208 -4.71 4.79 0.08
CA GLY A 208 -5.67 4.94 1.17
C GLY A 208 -6.48 3.68 1.31
N LEU A 209 -6.34 2.97 2.42
CA LEU A 209 -6.98 1.68 2.67
C LEU A 209 -7.76 1.69 3.98
N ASN A 210 -9.03 1.32 3.91
CA ASN A 210 -9.91 1.19 5.05
C ASN A 210 -9.68 -0.15 5.76
N VAL A 211 -9.11 -0.12 6.97
CA VAL A 211 -8.73 -1.36 7.68
C VAL A 211 -9.70 -1.65 8.83
N ASN A 212 -9.74 -0.78 9.84
CA ASN A 212 -10.40 -1.02 11.12
C ASN A 212 -11.63 -0.13 11.39
N HIS A 213 -12.06 0.71 10.46
CA HIS A 213 -13.30 1.49 10.60
C HIS A 213 -14.45 0.59 11.02
N GLY A 214 -15.17 0.98 12.08
CA GLY A 214 -16.32 0.24 12.61
C GLY A 214 -17.64 0.61 11.92
N GLY A 215 -17.64 1.67 11.13
CA GLY A 215 -18.78 2.16 10.36
C GLY A 215 -18.35 3.34 9.49
N PHE A 216 -19.27 3.77 8.62
CA PHE A 216 -19.11 4.96 7.80
C PHE A 216 -20.35 5.83 7.97
N PRO A 217 -20.24 7.16 7.74
CA PRO A 217 -21.40 8.03 7.61
C PRO A 217 -22.45 7.48 6.65
N ASP A 218 -23.73 7.80 6.87
CA ASP A 218 -24.86 7.21 6.13
C ASP A 218 -24.72 7.36 4.61
N ASP A 219 -24.20 8.51 4.15
CA ASP A 219 -23.94 8.83 2.75
C ASP A 219 -22.83 7.99 2.09
N LEU A 220 -21.94 7.39 2.89
CA LEU A 220 -20.85 6.52 2.44
C LEU A 220 -21.09 5.03 2.73
N SER A 221 -22.02 4.70 3.62
CA SER A 221 -22.27 3.34 4.12
C SER A 221 -22.60 2.31 3.03
N GLU A 222 -23.21 2.75 1.92
CA GLU A 222 -23.55 1.88 0.79
C GLU A 222 -22.42 1.74 -0.24
N ILE A 223 -21.44 2.63 -0.22
CA ILE A 223 -20.38 2.69 -1.24
C ILE A 223 -18.97 2.45 -0.70
N ALA A 224 -18.78 2.44 0.62
CA ALA A 224 -17.50 2.22 1.29
C ALA A 224 -17.60 1.09 2.33
N THR A 225 -16.49 0.39 2.54
CA THR A 225 -16.34 -0.65 3.57
C THR A 225 -14.93 -0.65 4.16
N SER A 226 -14.68 -1.53 5.14
CA SER A 226 -13.38 -1.74 5.78
C SER A 226 -13.10 -3.23 5.93
N MET A 227 -11.82 -3.60 6.08
CA MET A 227 -11.46 -5.00 6.32
C MET A 227 -12.14 -5.55 7.58
N ASN A 228 -12.28 -4.73 8.62
CA ASN A 228 -12.93 -5.09 9.88
C ASN A 228 -14.43 -5.35 9.71
N ILE A 229 -15.14 -4.51 8.93
CA ILE A 229 -16.55 -4.72 8.64
C ILE A 229 -16.76 -6.03 7.87
N GLU A 230 -15.95 -6.27 6.83
CA GLU A 230 -16.11 -7.45 5.96
C GLU A 230 -15.66 -8.75 6.63
N ALA A 231 -14.65 -8.71 7.51
CA ALA A 231 -14.12 -9.90 8.19
C ALA A 231 -14.65 -10.10 9.63
N GLY A 232 -15.36 -9.12 10.19
CA GLY A 232 -15.87 -9.13 11.55
C GLY A 232 -14.79 -9.08 12.66
N LYS A 233 -13.57 -8.64 12.33
CA LYS A 233 -12.44 -8.54 13.30
C LYS A 233 -11.41 -7.48 12.90
N PRO A 234 -10.70 -6.86 13.86
CA PRO A 234 -9.67 -5.88 13.55
C PRO A 234 -8.37 -6.54 13.03
N PHE A 235 -7.64 -5.79 12.21
CA PHE A 235 -6.36 -6.19 11.64
C PHE A 235 -5.20 -5.32 12.15
N ASN A 236 -4.02 -5.93 12.24
CA ASN A 236 -2.80 -5.19 12.55
C ASN A 236 -2.36 -4.40 11.30
N ARG A 237 -2.45 -3.07 11.35
CA ARG A 237 -2.15 -2.18 10.21
C ARG A 237 -0.70 -2.28 9.73
N ALA A 238 0.27 -2.47 10.63
CA ALA A 238 1.66 -2.63 10.24
C ALA A 238 1.92 -3.96 9.50
N GLU A 239 1.17 -5.01 9.83
CA GLU A 239 1.18 -6.28 9.09
C GLU A 239 0.58 -6.13 7.70
N VAL A 240 -0.56 -5.43 7.59
CA VAL A 240 -1.19 -5.11 6.29
C VAL A 240 -0.23 -4.31 5.40
N ILE A 241 0.39 -3.25 5.93
CA ILE A 241 1.39 -2.46 5.19
C ILE A 241 2.53 -3.35 4.73
N ALA A 242 3.12 -4.13 5.62
CA ALA A 242 4.25 -4.99 5.28
C ALA A 242 3.88 -6.04 4.21
N ALA A 243 2.67 -6.61 4.27
CA ALA A 243 2.17 -7.53 3.25
C ALA A 243 2.09 -6.85 1.87
N ILE A 244 1.52 -5.64 1.81
CA ILE A 244 1.45 -4.85 0.57
C ILE A 244 2.85 -4.55 0.03
N LEU A 245 3.77 -4.08 0.88
CA LEU A 245 5.15 -3.77 0.48
C LEU A 245 5.91 -5.01 -0.03
N ASN A 246 5.66 -6.18 0.56
CA ASN A 246 6.28 -7.42 0.11
C ASN A 246 5.79 -7.85 -1.28
N GLU A 247 4.47 -7.84 -1.52
CA GLU A 247 3.88 -8.13 -2.83
C GLU A 247 4.32 -7.09 -3.88
N PHE A 248 4.28 -5.81 -3.51
CA PHE A 248 4.70 -4.71 -4.38
C PHE A 248 6.14 -4.86 -4.81
N SER A 249 7.07 -5.14 -3.88
CA SER A 249 8.50 -5.24 -4.21
C SER A 249 8.77 -6.32 -5.27
N TRP A 250 8.12 -7.49 -5.15
CA TRP A 250 8.23 -8.56 -6.12
C TRP A 250 7.63 -8.20 -7.48
N LEU A 251 6.41 -7.64 -7.48
CA LEU A 251 5.73 -7.20 -8.71
C LEU A 251 6.52 -6.10 -9.42
N TYR A 252 7.04 -5.12 -8.68
CA TYR A 252 7.78 -3.99 -9.23
C TYR A 252 9.09 -4.42 -9.90
N ARG A 253 9.87 -5.31 -9.27
CA ARG A 253 11.07 -5.89 -9.92
C ARG A 253 10.71 -6.65 -11.19
N THR A 254 9.67 -7.47 -11.10
CA THR A 254 9.19 -8.25 -12.23
C THR A 254 8.80 -7.33 -13.38
N TYR A 255 8.04 -6.28 -13.10
CA TYR A 255 7.68 -5.24 -14.05
C TYR A 255 8.89 -4.53 -14.68
N LEU A 256 9.88 -4.12 -13.88
CA LEU A 256 11.08 -3.47 -14.41
C LEU A 256 11.91 -4.41 -15.32
N SER A 257 11.90 -5.71 -15.04
CA SER A 257 12.67 -6.70 -15.80
C SER A 257 11.96 -7.24 -17.05
N GLN A 258 10.63 -7.40 -17.00
CA GLN A 258 9.84 -8.13 -18.00
C GLN A 258 8.71 -7.29 -18.61
N GLY A 259 8.48 -6.08 -18.11
CA GLY A 259 7.41 -5.19 -18.56
C GLY A 259 6.04 -5.53 -17.98
N PHE A 260 5.00 -4.95 -18.59
CA PHE A 260 3.62 -5.02 -18.11
C PHE A 260 2.90 -6.35 -18.39
N SER A 261 3.47 -7.19 -19.28
CA SER A 261 2.86 -8.44 -19.74
C SER A 261 2.52 -9.44 -18.63
N LEU A 262 3.26 -9.43 -17.51
CA LEU A 262 2.95 -10.24 -16.33
C LEU A 262 1.93 -9.59 -15.39
N ILE A 263 1.83 -8.27 -15.38
CA ILE A 263 0.90 -7.54 -14.50
C ILE A 263 -0.51 -7.56 -15.09
N LYS A 264 -0.64 -7.39 -16.40
CA LYS A 264 -1.91 -7.38 -17.12
C LYS A 264 -2.82 -8.58 -16.78
N PRO A 265 -2.42 -9.85 -16.96
CA PRO A 265 -3.30 -10.98 -16.66
C PRO A 265 -3.66 -11.07 -15.17
N LEU A 266 -2.75 -10.70 -14.27
CA LEU A 266 -3.03 -10.65 -12.83
C LEU A 266 -4.08 -9.58 -12.50
N TRP A 267 -4.02 -8.44 -13.18
CA TRP A 267 -4.99 -7.37 -13.04
C TRP A 267 -6.35 -7.76 -13.62
N GLU A 268 -6.37 -8.29 -14.85
CA GLU A 268 -7.59 -8.71 -15.54
C GLU A 268 -8.35 -9.80 -14.77
N ALA A 269 -7.63 -10.72 -14.12
CA ALA A 269 -8.23 -11.76 -13.28
C ALA A 269 -9.06 -11.22 -12.10
N HIS A 270 -8.80 -9.99 -11.64
CA HIS A 270 -9.53 -9.35 -10.54
C HIS A 270 -10.43 -8.20 -11.01
N ALA A 271 -10.43 -7.88 -12.30
CA ALA A 271 -11.12 -6.71 -12.83
C ALA A 271 -12.63 -6.92 -12.88
N VAL A 272 -13.39 -6.11 -12.16
CA VAL A 272 -14.87 -6.24 -12.13
C VAL A 272 -15.59 -5.69 -13.35
N SER A 273 -14.91 -4.88 -14.15
CA SER A 273 -15.47 -4.23 -15.34
C SER A 273 -15.45 -5.10 -16.59
N ILE A 274 -14.54 -6.06 -16.70
CA ILE A 274 -14.35 -6.85 -17.93
C ILE A 274 -15.62 -7.64 -18.24
N GLY A 275 -16.05 -7.58 -19.50
CA GLY A 275 -17.25 -8.23 -20.00
C GLY A 275 -18.56 -7.53 -19.61
N LYS A 276 -18.53 -6.43 -18.85
CA LYS A 276 -19.72 -5.69 -18.43
C LYS A 276 -19.92 -4.43 -19.25
N LYS A 277 -21.18 -4.03 -19.35
CA LYS A 277 -21.56 -2.73 -19.91
C LYS A 277 -21.29 -1.64 -18.86
N ILE A 278 -20.51 -0.64 -19.23
CA ILE A 278 -20.11 0.45 -18.34
C ILE A 278 -20.26 1.80 -19.04
N VAL A 279 -20.27 2.86 -18.23
CA VAL A 279 -20.15 4.24 -18.67
C VAL A 279 -18.83 4.79 -18.13
N ALA A 280 -17.97 5.26 -19.02
CA ALA A 280 -16.73 5.95 -18.71
C ALA A 280 -16.93 7.46 -18.87
N ARG A 281 -16.85 8.21 -17.77
CA ARG A 281 -16.94 9.68 -17.76
C ARG A 281 -15.55 10.29 -17.62
N SER A 282 -15.15 11.09 -18.59
CA SER A 282 -13.87 11.81 -18.59
C SER A 282 -14.08 13.29 -18.90
N THR A 283 -13.03 14.10 -18.78
CA THR A 283 -13.06 15.51 -19.22
C THR A 283 -13.23 15.67 -20.72
N ALA A 284 -12.86 14.65 -21.51
CA ALA A 284 -13.02 14.63 -22.96
C ALA A 284 -14.43 14.22 -23.41
N GLY A 285 -15.28 13.72 -22.49
CA GLY A 285 -16.63 13.27 -22.79
C GLY A 285 -17.03 12.00 -22.06
N THR A 286 -18.19 11.48 -22.42
CA THR A 286 -18.76 10.24 -21.88
C THR A 286 -18.80 9.18 -22.99
N THR A 287 -18.27 8.00 -22.70
CA THR A 287 -18.31 6.83 -23.59
C THR A 287 -19.02 5.69 -22.89
N GLU A 288 -19.98 5.06 -23.57
CA GLU A 288 -20.73 3.91 -23.07
C GLU A 288 -20.45 2.69 -23.95
N GLY A 289 -20.19 1.54 -23.33
CA GLY A 289 -19.86 0.32 -24.06
C GLY A 289 -19.56 -0.87 -23.17
N TYR A 290 -19.19 -1.99 -23.79
CA TYR A 290 -18.68 -3.17 -23.11
C TYR A 290 -17.18 -3.05 -22.88
N ALA A 291 -16.74 -3.21 -21.63
CA ALA A 291 -15.32 -3.22 -21.30
C ALA A 291 -14.68 -4.54 -21.76
N LEU A 292 -13.78 -4.46 -22.74
CA LEU A 292 -13.10 -5.61 -23.32
C LEU A 292 -11.87 -6.06 -22.52
N GLY A 293 -11.34 -5.19 -21.66
CA GLY A 293 -10.07 -5.41 -20.95
C GLY A 293 -9.17 -4.19 -21.05
N ILE A 294 -7.87 -4.39 -20.85
CA ILE A 294 -6.85 -3.36 -21.01
C ILE A 294 -5.87 -3.72 -22.12
N ASP A 295 -5.35 -2.73 -22.85
CA ASP A 295 -4.25 -2.95 -23.80
C ASP A 295 -2.91 -3.16 -23.06
N ASP A 296 -1.84 -3.38 -23.81
CA ASP A 296 -0.50 -3.62 -23.23
C ASP A 296 0.14 -2.37 -22.62
N GLU A 297 -0.50 -1.20 -22.81
CA GLU A 297 -0.14 0.05 -22.14
C GLU A 297 -0.97 0.28 -20.86
N GLY A 298 -1.96 -0.57 -20.57
CA GLY A 298 -2.86 -0.46 -19.42
C GLY A 298 -4.09 0.42 -19.67
N VAL A 299 -4.35 0.78 -20.93
CA VAL A 299 -5.48 1.63 -21.34
C VAL A 299 -6.74 0.77 -21.46
N LEU A 300 -7.85 1.23 -20.89
CA LEU A 300 -9.11 0.50 -20.94
C LEU A 300 -9.69 0.54 -22.35
N LEU A 301 -10.13 -0.62 -22.84
CA LEU A 301 -10.77 -0.79 -24.15
C LEU A 301 -12.28 -0.92 -23.96
N LEU A 302 -13.05 0.00 -24.58
CA LEU A 302 -14.51 -0.02 -24.58
C LEU A 302 -15.05 -0.21 -25.99
N GLN A 303 -15.90 -1.23 -26.19
CA GLN A 303 -16.65 -1.39 -27.43
C GLN A 303 -18.03 -0.74 -27.31
N ASP A 304 -18.33 0.23 -28.16
CA ASP A 304 -19.64 0.88 -28.18
C ASP A 304 -20.72 0.04 -28.87
N ASN A 305 -21.95 0.56 -28.94
CA ASN A 305 -23.08 -0.14 -29.57
C ASN A 305 -22.95 -0.25 -31.11
N GLN A 306 -22.03 0.47 -31.73
CA GLN A 306 -21.75 0.41 -33.18
C GLN A 306 -20.61 -0.58 -33.49
N GLY A 307 -19.98 -1.14 -32.46
CA GLY A 307 -18.87 -2.09 -32.57
C GLY A 307 -17.50 -1.42 -32.61
N GLU A 308 -17.42 -0.09 -32.51
CA GLU A 308 -16.16 0.65 -32.49
C GLU A 308 -15.47 0.50 -31.13
N THR A 309 -14.14 0.30 -31.15
CA THR A 309 -13.34 0.17 -29.93
C THR A 309 -12.65 1.48 -29.58
N HIS A 310 -13.00 2.03 -28.43
CA HIS A 310 -12.49 3.27 -27.86
C HIS A 310 -11.42 2.99 -26.81
N ARG A 311 -10.35 3.80 -26.82
CA ARG A 311 -9.25 3.75 -25.84
C ARG A 311 -9.47 4.81 -24.75
N ILE A 312 -9.66 4.38 -23.50
CA ILE A 312 -9.94 5.26 -22.36
C ILE A 312 -8.71 5.32 -21.44
N TYR A 313 -8.05 6.48 -21.41
CA TYR A 313 -6.83 6.70 -20.62
C TYR A 313 -7.12 7.11 -19.17
N SER A 314 -8.22 7.79 -18.92
CA SER A 314 -8.65 8.21 -17.59
C SER A 314 -10.16 8.48 -17.60
N ALA A 315 -10.89 7.85 -16.68
CA ALA A 315 -12.31 8.12 -16.48
C ALA A 315 -12.73 7.72 -15.05
N ASP A 316 -13.91 8.19 -14.64
CA ASP A 316 -14.71 7.57 -13.60
C ASP A 316 -15.64 6.53 -14.26
N ILE A 317 -15.65 5.30 -13.72
CA ILE A 317 -16.48 4.21 -14.23
C ILE A 317 -17.77 4.06 -13.42
N GLU A 318 -18.88 3.95 -14.12
CA GLU A 318 -20.19 3.55 -13.58
C GLU A 318 -20.64 2.23 -14.23
N PHE A 319 -21.12 1.29 -13.42
CA PHE A 319 -21.75 0.05 -13.91
C PHE A 319 -23.21 0.31 -14.26
N LYS A 320 -23.71 -0.30 -15.33
CA LYS A 320 -25.14 -0.32 -15.67
C LYS A 320 -25.81 -1.63 -15.28
#